data_AF-A0A1X7I5U2-F1
#
_entry.id   AF-A0A1X7I5U2-F1
#
_cell.length_a   1.000
_cell.length_b   1.000
_cell.length_c   1.000
_cell.angle_alpha   90.00
_cell.angle_beta   90.00
_cell.angle_gamma   90.00
#
_symmetry.space_group_name_H-M   'P 1'
#
loop_
_entity.id
_entity.type
_entity.pdbx_description
1 polymer ?
#
loop_
_entity_poly.entity_id
_entity_poly.type
_entity_poly.pdbx_seq_one_letter_code
_entity_poly.pdbx_strand_id
1 'polypeptide(L)'
;MAFLHSPVHVRRAGRIRVGHALSRLAMAAVATLLLTFSGGGPAHASWDTPEHSVTTSVSSGSLAITQSGFSSLATSYSSNALSVTAPVTVTNTGTVPAPYAFSLGMQTATALSSSASVQVWPVASASACTASGAASGATDKTWETVTPLFGTLAPKATVVYCVRSSVTQAQRFSLAGATTVATSTVTASRGKWSSTSTVTATQSVGNSLTPGDPTKVSETDSRISLSWTAPADTAAVTGYQVYRDGVLVTTVPASQRTFTDSGLDALRYYSYVIRSIHAANPVDVSPPSAAVAHSTAWWNGSSWYSVRNASSQLCVTGADGGTADKSALLSSTCGTQSSQAWKFVTSADGTYVKVTPKSATTLFWDSPSDNNSILRTDNNIDAQEWQVSPVSSGIFKLVNGKGKCLDVTGNLLSGGTQLRVATCDGSANQQFALRNVG
;
A
#
# COMPACT_ATOMS: atom_id res chain seq x y z
N MET A 1 -65.94 -14.28 -4.41
CA MET A 1 -66.76 -13.72 -3.31
C MET A 1 -66.09 -12.41 -2.89
N ALA A 2 -66.79 -11.29 -3.14
CA ALA A 2 -66.63 -9.88 -2.71
C ALA A 2 -65.21 -9.26 -2.55
N PHE A 3 -64.77 -8.25 -3.34
CA PHE A 3 -65.18 -6.80 -3.44
C PHE A 3 -64.77 -5.97 -2.21
N LEU A 4 -64.17 -4.76 -2.24
CA LEU A 4 -64.03 -3.61 -3.18
C LEU A 4 -62.62 -2.95 -3.00
N HIS A 5 -61.87 -2.34 -3.96
CA HIS A 5 -62.03 -1.12 -4.83
C HIS A 5 -62.41 0.17 -4.04
N SER A 6 -61.86 1.38 -4.19
CA SER A 6 -61.09 2.08 -5.25
C SER A 6 -60.59 3.49 -4.72
N PRO A 7 -59.92 4.35 -5.52
CA PRO A 7 -58.91 5.35 -5.13
C PRO A 7 -59.36 6.83 -5.18
N VAL A 8 -58.50 7.80 -4.80
CA VAL A 8 -58.68 9.24 -5.13
C VAL A 8 -57.37 10.01 -5.43
N HIS A 9 -57.30 10.44 -6.69
CA HIS A 9 -56.80 11.66 -7.36
C HIS A 9 -55.56 12.50 -6.96
N VAL A 10 -54.76 12.70 -8.01
CA VAL A 10 -53.87 13.83 -8.34
C VAL A 10 -54.65 15.15 -8.56
N ARG A 11 -54.14 16.28 -8.05
CA ARG A 11 -54.36 17.62 -8.63
C ARG A 11 -53.11 18.50 -8.53
N ARG A 12 -52.78 19.15 -9.66
CA ARG A 12 -51.79 20.23 -9.83
C ARG A 12 -52.39 21.60 -9.46
N ALA A 13 -51.46 22.55 -9.23
CA ALA A 13 -51.54 24.01 -9.40
C ALA A 13 -51.77 24.88 -8.13
N GLY A 14 -50.83 25.82 -7.91
CA GLY A 14 -50.97 26.93 -6.97
C GLY A 14 -49.71 27.80 -6.90
N ARG A 15 -49.64 28.85 -7.74
CA ARG A 15 -48.64 29.94 -7.69
C ARG A 15 -48.70 30.66 -6.34
N ILE A 16 -47.56 30.92 -5.70
CA ILE A 16 -47.46 31.80 -4.53
C ILE A 16 -47.18 33.24 -4.99
N ARG A 17 -48.04 34.16 -4.54
CA ARG A 17 -48.06 35.60 -4.86
C ARG A 17 -47.00 36.38 -4.09
N VAL A 18 -46.44 37.37 -4.78
CA VAL A 18 -45.71 38.52 -4.24
C VAL A 18 -46.69 39.42 -3.46
N GLY A 19 -46.33 39.78 -2.24
CA GLY A 19 -47.03 40.79 -1.44
C GLY A 19 -46.05 41.90 -1.04
N HIS A 20 -46.16 43.05 -1.70
CA HIS A 20 -45.62 44.32 -1.21
C HIS A 20 -46.62 44.93 -0.22
N ALA A 21 -46.14 45.36 0.95
CA ALA A 21 -46.89 46.22 1.85
C ALA A 21 -46.13 47.55 2.00
N LEU A 22 -46.72 48.59 1.41
CA LEU A 22 -46.39 50.00 1.59
C LEU A 22 -46.81 50.46 2.99
N SER A 23 -46.06 51.38 3.59
CA SER A 23 -46.57 52.27 4.64
C SER A 23 -46.43 53.71 4.16
N ARG A 24 -47.57 54.41 4.08
CA ARG A 24 -47.73 55.83 3.74
C ARG A 24 -48.17 56.57 5.01
N LEU A 25 -47.59 57.75 5.24
CA LEU A 25 -48.23 58.92 5.88
C LEU A 25 -47.98 60.06 4.88
N ALA A 26 -48.94 60.53 4.07
CA ALA A 26 -50.09 61.39 4.36
C ALA A 26 -49.67 62.76 4.93
N MET A 27 -50.19 63.93 4.54
CA MET A 27 -50.99 64.46 3.41
C MET A 27 -51.20 65.95 3.78
N ALA A 28 -51.20 66.90 2.84
CA ALA A 28 -52.14 68.05 2.80
C ALA A 28 -51.78 69.04 1.69
N ALA A 29 -52.64 69.08 0.68
CA ALA A 29 -52.77 70.15 -0.30
C ALA A 29 -53.73 71.23 0.23
N VAL A 30 -53.67 72.47 -0.26
CA VAL A 30 -54.83 73.22 -0.79
C VAL A 30 -54.32 74.33 -1.72
N ALA A 31 -54.90 74.38 -2.91
CA ALA A 31 -54.87 75.52 -3.84
C ALA A 31 -56.16 76.33 -3.68
N THR A 32 -56.09 77.67 -3.71
CA THR A 32 -57.27 78.53 -4.01
C THR A 32 -56.86 79.89 -4.61
N LEU A 33 -56.80 79.90 -5.95
CA LEU A 33 -57.53 80.73 -6.92
C LEU A 33 -57.86 82.25 -6.72
N LEU A 34 -57.42 83.02 -7.74
CA LEU A 34 -57.95 84.23 -8.44
C LEU A 34 -57.99 85.63 -7.76
N LEU A 35 -57.22 86.58 -8.31
CA LEU A 35 -57.68 87.65 -9.26
C LEU A 35 -56.51 88.58 -9.64
N THR A 36 -56.25 88.74 -10.95
CA THR A 36 -55.38 89.78 -11.56
C THR A 36 -56.23 90.57 -12.55
N PHE A 37 -56.27 91.90 -12.52
CA PHE A 37 -55.34 92.76 -13.25
C PHE A 37 -55.21 94.16 -12.63
N SER A 38 -53.98 94.64 -12.48
CA SER A 38 -53.53 95.95 -13.00
C SER A 38 -51.99 95.98 -12.97
N GLY A 39 -51.34 96.31 -14.10
CA GLY A 39 -49.87 96.44 -14.18
C GLY A 39 -49.35 97.59 -13.31
N GLY A 40 -48.05 97.71 -13.00
CA GLY A 40 -46.85 96.99 -13.44
C GLY A 40 -45.72 97.18 -12.43
N GLY A 41 -44.68 96.34 -12.51
CA GLY A 41 -43.56 96.24 -11.55
C GLY A 41 -42.62 97.46 -11.47
N PRO A 42 -41.44 97.38 -10.82
CA PRO A 42 -40.54 96.22 -10.73
C PRO A 42 -39.99 95.80 -9.33
N ALA A 43 -39.71 94.49 -9.26
CA ALA A 43 -38.62 93.76 -8.59
C ALA A 43 -38.18 94.13 -7.16
N HIS A 44 -38.48 93.24 -6.21
CA HIS A 44 -37.75 93.09 -4.95
C HIS A 44 -36.89 91.83 -5.01
N ALA A 45 -35.62 91.96 -4.63
CA ALA A 45 -34.64 90.88 -4.61
C ALA A 45 -34.86 89.95 -3.40
N SER A 46 -34.93 88.64 -3.63
CA SER A 46 -34.80 87.62 -2.60
C SER A 46 -33.36 87.12 -2.56
N TRP A 47 -32.75 87.13 -1.38
CA TRP A 47 -31.44 86.54 -1.14
C TRP A 47 -31.57 85.02 -1.04
N ASP A 48 -31.23 84.29 -2.09
CA ASP A 48 -31.01 82.84 -2.02
C ASP A 48 -29.58 82.59 -1.56
N THR A 49 -29.38 82.22 -0.29
CA THR A 49 -28.16 81.51 0.11
C THR A 49 -28.32 80.05 -0.29
N PRO A 50 -27.45 79.49 -1.14
CA PRO A 50 -27.55 78.09 -1.53
C PRO A 50 -27.28 77.20 -0.30
N GLU A 51 -28.28 76.42 0.13
CA GLU A 51 -28.09 75.36 1.10
C GLU A 51 -27.03 74.39 0.57
N HIS A 52 -25.82 74.45 1.13
CA HIS A 52 -24.81 73.44 0.91
C HIS A 52 -25.20 72.20 1.71
N SER A 53 -25.67 71.15 1.02
CA SER A 53 -25.79 69.83 1.63
C SER A 53 -24.39 69.34 2.01
N VAL A 54 -24.04 69.39 3.29
CA VAL A 54 -22.81 68.76 3.79
C VAL A 54 -23.04 67.27 3.84
N THR A 55 -22.67 66.57 2.76
CA THR A 55 -22.63 65.10 2.77
C THR A 55 -21.42 64.65 3.59
N THR A 56 -21.61 64.39 4.88
CA THR A 56 -20.57 63.73 5.69
C THR A 56 -20.57 62.24 5.35
N SER A 57 -19.60 61.78 4.56
CA SER A 57 -19.34 60.35 4.41
C SER A 57 -18.55 59.87 5.63
N VAL A 58 -19.11 58.94 6.39
CA VAL A 58 -18.35 58.21 7.42
C VAL A 58 -17.79 56.96 6.75
N SER A 59 -16.48 56.93 6.47
CA SER A 59 -15.82 55.69 6.06
C SER A 59 -15.62 54.85 7.33
N SER A 60 -16.41 53.78 7.48
CA SER A 60 -16.17 52.80 8.53
C SER A 60 -14.89 52.03 8.24
N GLY A 61 -14.03 51.86 9.25
CA GLY A 61 -12.82 51.05 9.12
C GLY A 61 -13.15 49.60 8.77
N SER A 62 -12.22 48.90 8.11
CA SER A 62 -12.34 47.48 7.78
C SER A 62 -11.17 46.69 8.36
N LEU A 63 -11.46 45.50 8.91
CA LEU A 63 -10.47 44.51 9.32
C LEU A 63 -10.49 43.38 8.31
N ALA A 64 -9.40 43.21 7.56
CA ALA A 64 -9.26 42.15 6.58
C ALA A 64 -7.82 41.64 6.54
N ILE A 65 -7.66 40.33 6.55
CA ILE A 65 -6.35 39.68 6.46
C ILE A 65 -6.35 38.63 5.36
N THR A 66 -5.27 38.57 4.60
CA THR A 66 -5.05 37.57 3.56
C THR A 66 -3.66 36.95 3.70
N GLN A 67 -3.49 35.77 3.11
CA GLN A 67 -2.19 35.13 3.01
C GLN A 67 -1.94 34.54 1.62
N SER A 68 -0.67 34.39 1.26
CA SER A 68 -0.22 33.76 0.01
C SER A 68 1.06 32.94 0.21
N GLY A 69 1.33 32.01 -0.71
CA GLY A 69 2.57 31.23 -0.76
C GLY A 69 2.57 29.90 -0.01
N PHE A 70 1.66 29.66 0.95
CA PHE A 70 1.62 28.39 1.71
C PHE A 70 1.38 27.15 0.83
N SER A 71 0.64 27.27 -0.28
CA SER A 71 0.36 26.15 -1.18
C SER A 71 1.61 25.57 -1.86
N SER A 72 2.74 26.28 -1.90
CA SER A 72 3.99 25.74 -2.43
C SER A 72 4.72 24.78 -1.47
N LEU A 73 4.18 24.56 -0.26
CA LEU A 73 4.58 23.44 0.61
C LEU A 73 4.02 22.09 0.16
N ALA A 74 3.17 22.05 -0.86
CA ALA A 74 2.67 20.78 -1.37
C ALA A 74 3.86 19.93 -1.88
N THR A 75 4.02 18.72 -1.35
CA THR A 75 5.18 17.88 -1.67
C THR A 75 4.88 16.39 -1.52
N SER A 76 5.63 15.57 -2.26
CA SER A 76 5.75 14.13 -2.04
C SER A 76 7.20 13.83 -1.67
N TYR A 77 7.43 13.45 -0.41
CA TYR A 77 8.75 13.19 0.11
C TYR A 77 9.39 11.96 -0.55
N SER A 78 10.63 12.13 -1.02
CA SER A 78 11.43 11.09 -1.69
C SER A 78 12.89 11.16 -1.23
N SER A 79 13.71 10.20 -1.65
CA SER A 79 15.15 10.20 -1.33
C SER A 79 15.88 11.46 -1.78
N ASN A 80 15.39 12.11 -2.84
CA ASN A 80 15.95 13.35 -3.40
C ASN A 80 15.24 14.62 -2.91
N ALA A 81 14.12 14.48 -2.20
CA ALA A 81 13.30 15.60 -1.73
C ALA A 81 12.80 15.33 -0.31
N LEU A 82 13.71 15.39 0.67
CA LEU A 82 13.41 15.18 2.09
C LEU A 82 12.84 16.42 2.79
N SER A 83 12.89 17.59 2.14
CA SER A 83 12.37 18.83 2.70
C SER A 83 11.76 19.71 1.62
N VAL A 84 10.78 20.51 2.01
CA VAL A 84 10.18 21.57 1.20
C VAL A 84 10.17 22.85 2.02
N THR A 85 10.48 23.99 1.41
CA THR A 85 10.52 25.30 2.06
C THR A 85 9.73 26.30 1.23
N ALA A 86 8.86 27.08 1.87
CA ALA A 86 8.00 28.05 1.21
C ALA A 86 7.84 29.34 2.04
N PRO A 87 7.81 30.52 1.38
CA PRO A 87 7.45 31.77 2.04
C PRO A 87 5.92 31.89 2.16
N VAL A 88 5.44 32.26 3.34
CA VAL A 88 4.05 32.62 3.63
C VAL A 88 4.01 34.13 3.89
N THR A 89 3.35 34.87 3.00
CA THR A 89 3.17 36.32 3.15
C THR A 89 1.81 36.61 3.74
N VAL A 90 1.76 37.25 4.90
CA VAL A 90 0.53 37.68 5.57
C VAL A 90 0.35 39.18 5.35
N THR A 91 -0.83 39.58 4.89
CA THR A 91 -1.12 40.98 4.49
C THR A 91 -2.39 41.48 5.19
N ASN A 92 -2.30 42.65 5.82
CA ASN A 92 -3.50 43.38 6.26
C ASN A 92 -4.07 44.18 5.09
N THR A 93 -5.17 43.70 4.50
CA THR A 93 -5.86 44.38 3.39
C THR A 93 -6.94 45.36 3.87
N GLY A 94 -7.14 45.45 5.19
CA GLY A 94 -8.06 46.38 5.83
C GLY A 94 -7.51 47.79 5.96
N THR A 95 -8.33 48.66 6.56
CA THR A 95 -8.00 50.07 6.81
C THR A 95 -7.64 50.38 8.27
N VAL A 96 -7.72 49.38 9.17
CA VAL A 96 -7.33 49.51 10.58
C VAL A 96 -6.19 48.55 10.96
N PRO A 97 -5.40 48.82 12.03
CA PRO A 97 -4.40 47.87 12.50
C PRO A 97 -5.02 46.53 12.90
N ALA A 98 -4.39 45.44 12.46
CA ALA A 98 -4.86 44.07 12.59
C ALA A 98 -3.92 43.23 13.49
N PRO A 99 -4.24 43.08 14.78
CA PRO A 99 -3.67 42.02 15.60
C PRO A 99 -4.06 40.66 15.00
N TYR A 100 -3.10 39.77 14.81
CA TYR A 100 -3.34 38.47 14.18
C TYR A 100 -2.68 37.33 14.96
N ALA A 101 -3.28 36.16 14.84
CA ALA A 101 -2.71 34.86 15.19
C ALA A 101 -2.49 34.06 13.90
N PHE A 102 -1.26 33.60 13.69
CA PHE A 102 -0.85 32.74 12.59
C PHE A 102 -0.58 31.34 13.14
N SER A 103 -1.41 30.39 12.73
CA SER A 103 -1.41 29.02 13.22
C SER A 103 -1.17 28.05 12.06
N LEU A 104 -0.26 27.11 12.28
CA LEU A 104 0.01 25.99 11.39
C LEU A 104 -0.54 24.71 12.02
N GLY A 105 -0.98 23.77 11.20
CA GLY A 105 -1.47 22.49 11.67
C GLY A 105 -1.77 21.53 10.53
N MET A 106 -2.50 20.46 10.83
CA MET A 106 -2.97 19.47 9.87
C MET A 106 -4.48 19.26 10.06
N GLN A 107 -5.20 18.98 8.97
CA GLN A 107 -6.66 18.75 9.04
C GLN A 107 -7.02 17.52 9.89
N THR A 108 -6.17 16.49 9.87
CA THR A 108 -6.30 15.26 10.65
C THR A 108 -4.95 14.85 11.22
N ALA A 109 -4.96 14.35 12.45
CA ALA A 109 -3.77 13.73 13.05
C ALA A 109 -3.47 12.41 12.32
N THR A 110 -2.23 12.27 11.86
CA THR A 110 -1.69 11.13 11.12
C THR A 110 -0.28 10.82 11.63
N ALA A 111 0.27 9.66 11.26
CA ALA A 111 1.68 9.37 11.55
C ALA A 111 2.62 10.42 10.92
N LEU A 112 2.23 10.99 9.76
CA LEU A 112 3.01 12.03 9.08
C LEU A 112 2.92 13.38 9.78
N SER A 113 1.78 13.77 10.37
CA SER A 113 1.65 15.03 11.12
C SER A 113 2.46 15.05 12.42
N SER A 114 2.53 13.91 13.10
CA SER A 114 3.27 13.74 14.35
C SER A 114 4.77 13.48 14.15
N SER A 115 5.19 13.10 12.93
CA SER A 115 6.60 12.77 12.64
C SER A 115 7.35 13.83 11.84
N ALA A 116 6.70 14.55 10.91
CA ALA A 116 7.38 15.54 10.08
C ALA A 116 7.84 16.75 10.91
N SER A 117 9.10 17.14 10.75
CA SER A 117 9.65 18.35 11.38
C SER A 117 9.17 19.59 10.64
N VAL A 118 8.68 20.56 11.40
CA VAL A 118 8.18 21.85 10.97
C VAL A 118 9.03 22.94 11.61
N GLN A 119 9.64 23.77 10.78
CA GLN A 119 10.37 24.96 11.20
C GLN A 119 9.68 26.18 10.62
N VAL A 120 9.50 27.22 11.44
CA VAL A 120 8.93 28.50 11.01
C VAL A 120 9.77 29.64 11.57
N TRP A 121 10.15 30.59 10.73
CA TRP A 121 10.87 31.78 11.16
C TRP A 121 10.53 33.00 10.30
N PRO A 122 10.57 34.22 10.86
CA PRO A 122 10.34 35.44 10.09
C PRO A 122 11.52 35.72 9.14
N VAL A 123 11.22 36.29 7.98
CA VAL A 123 12.21 36.73 6.99
C VAL A 123 11.86 38.13 6.46
N ALA A 124 12.87 38.87 5.99
CA ALA A 124 12.68 40.22 5.48
C ALA A 124 11.87 40.29 4.17
N SER A 125 11.89 39.22 3.37
CA SER A 125 11.18 39.13 2.09
C SER A 125 10.93 37.66 1.72
N ALA A 126 10.01 37.43 0.77
CA ALA A 126 9.76 36.09 0.23
C ALA A 126 11.01 35.46 -0.41
N SER A 127 11.86 36.27 -1.04
CA SER A 127 13.13 35.80 -1.65
C SER A 127 14.20 35.40 -0.63
N ALA A 128 14.11 35.89 0.61
CA ALA A 128 15.01 35.50 1.69
C ALA A 128 14.66 34.12 2.30
N CYS A 129 13.50 33.54 1.94
CA CYS A 129 13.11 32.20 2.34
C CYS A 129 13.81 31.16 1.46
N THR A 130 14.89 30.57 1.97
CA THR A 130 15.73 29.61 1.23
C THR A 130 15.86 28.27 1.94
N ALA A 131 16.19 27.22 1.18
CA ALA A 131 16.40 25.87 1.71
C ALA A 131 17.64 25.75 2.62
N SER A 132 18.62 26.66 2.49
CA SER A 132 19.87 26.63 3.27
C SER A 132 19.81 27.48 4.54
N GLY A 133 18.93 28.48 4.63
CA GLY A 133 18.86 29.38 5.79
C GLY A 133 17.80 28.95 6.79
N ALA A 134 18.13 28.12 7.77
CA ALA A 134 17.34 28.10 9.01
C ALA A 134 17.88 29.22 9.91
N ALA A 135 17.03 30.17 10.31
CA ALA A 135 17.47 31.21 11.24
C ALA A 135 17.79 30.61 12.62
N SER A 136 18.75 31.20 13.34
CA SER A 136 18.95 30.92 14.76
C SER A 136 17.64 31.16 15.52
N GLY A 137 17.13 30.13 16.22
CA GLY A 137 15.86 30.20 16.95
C GLY A 137 14.65 29.58 16.24
N ALA A 138 14.82 28.96 15.08
CA ALA A 138 13.82 28.04 14.54
C ALA A 138 13.56 26.90 15.56
N THR A 139 12.31 26.69 15.93
CA THR A 139 11.93 25.59 16.82
C THR A 139 11.54 24.38 15.98
N ASP A 140 12.31 23.29 16.08
CA ASP A 140 11.89 22.01 15.54
C ASP A 140 10.64 21.54 16.31
N LYS A 141 9.52 21.56 15.62
CA LYS A 141 8.22 21.09 16.11
C LYS A 141 7.64 20.12 15.09
N THR A 142 6.53 19.52 15.46
CA THR A 142 5.69 18.73 14.55
C THR A 142 4.50 19.60 14.12
N TRP A 143 3.73 19.14 13.13
CA TRP A 143 2.50 19.83 12.75
C TRP A 143 1.46 19.87 13.88
N GLU A 144 1.62 19.03 14.91
CA GLU A 144 0.75 19.00 16.10
C GLU A 144 1.24 19.90 17.24
N THR A 145 2.53 20.25 17.24
CA THR A 145 3.17 20.97 18.36
C THR A 145 3.70 22.35 17.99
N VAL A 146 3.54 22.76 16.72
CA VAL A 146 3.90 24.10 16.26
C VAL A 146 3.00 25.15 16.94
N THR A 147 3.63 26.07 17.66
CA THR A 147 2.92 27.11 18.42
C THR A 147 2.46 28.24 17.50
N PRO A 148 1.26 28.80 17.70
CA PRO A 148 0.83 29.98 16.95
C PRO A 148 1.77 31.18 17.13
N LEU A 149 2.01 31.90 16.04
CA LEU A 149 2.78 33.14 16.00
C LEU A 149 1.82 34.33 16.07
N PHE A 150 2.20 35.40 16.76
CA PHE A 150 1.36 36.57 16.97
C PHE A 150 2.05 37.85 16.51
N GLY A 151 1.25 38.83 16.05
CA GLY A 151 1.76 40.14 15.68
C GLY A 151 0.64 41.14 15.43
N THR A 152 1.01 42.37 15.08
CA THR A 152 0.05 43.40 14.63
C THR A 152 0.55 44.03 13.35
N LEU A 153 -0.29 44.07 12.32
CA LEU A 153 0.03 44.71 11.04
C LEU A 153 -0.69 46.05 10.93
N ALA A 154 0.04 47.10 10.58
CA ALA A 154 -0.55 48.36 10.15
C ALA A 154 -1.39 48.15 8.86
N PRO A 155 -2.32 49.08 8.52
CA PRO A 155 -3.06 49.00 7.26
C PRO A 155 -2.12 48.84 6.06
N LYS A 156 -2.41 47.88 5.17
CA LYS A 156 -1.60 47.53 3.98
C LYS A 156 -0.18 47.02 4.26
N ALA A 157 0.20 46.80 5.51
CA ALA A 157 1.49 46.22 5.85
C ALA A 157 1.50 44.69 5.66
N THR A 158 2.69 44.15 5.46
CA THR A 158 2.94 42.71 5.29
C THR A 158 4.01 42.20 6.24
N VAL A 159 3.98 40.91 6.50
CA VAL A 159 5.05 40.15 7.16
C VAL A 159 5.23 38.83 6.41
N VAL A 160 6.47 38.33 6.36
CA VAL A 160 6.79 37.08 5.67
C VAL A 160 7.37 36.08 6.67
N TYR A 161 6.78 34.89 6.69
CA TYR A 161 7.28 33.73 7.43
C TYR A 161 7.81 32.71 6.44
N CYS A 162 9.02 32.21 6.66
CA CYS A 162 9.50 31.04 5.95
C CYS A 162 9.08 29.80 6.72
N VAL A 163 8.45 28.85 6.04
CA VAL A 163 8.00 27.57 6.61
C VAL A 163 8.76 26.46 5.90
N ARG A 164 9.35 25.56 6.68
CA ARG A 164 9.98 24.34 6.17
C ARG A 164 9.32 23.12 6.80
N SER A 165 9.02 22.14 5.97
CA SER A 165 8.53 20.83 6.38
C SER A 165 9.51 19.77 5.90
N SER A 166 9.96 18.87 6.77
CA SER A 166 10.96 17.86 6.44
C SER A 166 10.73 16.52 7.12
N VAL A 167 11.21 15.46 6.47
CA VAL A 167 11.25 14.09 7.02
C VAL A 167 12.67 13.55 6.88
N THR A 168 13.06 12.68 7.80
CA THR A 168 14.32 11.93 7.69
C THR A 168 14.16 10.76 6.71
N GLN A 169 15.29 10.22 6.26
CA GLN A 169 15.31 9.03 5.42
C GLN A 169 14.56 7.86 6.08
N ALA A 170 14.86 7.55 7.34
CA ALA A 170 14.22 6.49 8.11
C ALA A 170 12.70 6.70 8.28
N GLN A 171 12.26 7.95 8.51
CA GLN A 171 10.84 8.27 8.62
C GLN A 171 10.07 7.92 7.34
N ARG A 172 10.66 8.08 6.15
CA ARG A 172 9.99 7.72 4.89
C ARG A 172 9.63 6.23 4.81
N PHE A 173 10.42 5.36 5.42
CA PHE A 173 10.12 3.93 5.47
C PHE A 173 8.92 3.64 6.37
N SER A 174 8.91 4.24 7.57
CA SER A 174 7.79 4.09 8.51
C SER A 174 6.49 4.75 8.05
N LEU A 175 6.60 5.77 7.18
CA LEU A 175 5.48 6.58 6.71
C LEU A 175 5.10 6.27 5.25
N ALA A 176 5.63 5.20 4.65
CA ALA A 176 5.38 4.88 3.25
C ALA A 176 3.88 4.78 2.94
N GLY A 177 3.41 5.54 1.94
CA GLY A 177 2.00 5.65 1.57
C GLY A 177 1.18 6.66 2.40
N ALA A 178 1.77 7.28 3.43
CA ALA A 178 1.08 8.28 4.23
C ALA A 178 0.79 9.54 3.41
N THR A 179 -0.40 10.11 3.60
CA THR A 179 -0.83 11.39 3.01
C THR A 179 -1.55 12.21 4.07
N THR A 180 -1.32 13.51 4.08
CA THR A 180 -1.97 14.45 4.99
C THR A 180 -2.12 15.83 4.33
N VAL A 181 -2.98 16.68 4.90
CA VAL A 181 -3.22 18.04 4.40
C VAL A 181 -2.81 19.05 5.47
N ALA A 182 -1.69 19.73 5.21
CA ALA A 182 -1.21 20.83 6.04
C ALA A 182 -2.12 22.03 5.86
N THR A 183 -2.34 22.76 6.96
CA THR A 183 -3.22 23.92 7.01
C THR A 183 -2.49 25.10 7.62
N SER A 184 -2.61 26.25 6.99
CA SER A 184 -2.23 27.54 7.50
C SER A 184 -3.50 28.35 7.75
N THR A 185 -3.69 28.81 8.99
CA THR A 185 -4.82 29.65 9.39
C THR A 185 -4.30 30.94 9.99
N VAL A 186 -4.64 32.07 9.37
CA VAL A 186 -4.38 33.40 9.89
C VAL A 186 -5.71 34.03 10.30
N THR A 187 -5.83 34.39 11.58
CA THR A 187 -7.02 35.05 12.12
C THR A 187 -6.64 36.41 12.68
N ALA A 188 -7.18 37.48 12.11
CA ALA A 188 -7.09 38.82 12.65
C ALA A 188 -8.32 39.12 13.50
N SER A 189 -8.14 39.64 14.71
CA SER A 189 -9.23 39.98 15.62
C SER A 189 -9.03 41.34 16.29
N ARG A 190 -10.11 42.12 16.36
CA ARG A 190 -10.14 43.41 17.07
C ARG A 190 -11.54 43.69 17.60
N GLY A 191 -11.71 43.57 18.92
CA GLY A 191 -13.04 43.65 19.54
C GLY A 191 -13.96 42.56 18.98
N LYS A 192 -15.10 42.96 18.39
CA LYS A 192 -16.04 42.03 17.75
C LYS A 192 -15.73 41.73 16.27
N TRP A 193 -14.72 42.37 15.69
CA TRP A 193 -14.33 42.13 14.30
C TRP A 193 -13.37 40.94 14.22
N SER A 194 -13.61 40.06 13.26
CA SER A 194 -12.73 38.93 12.94
C SER A 194 -12.62 38.76 11.43
N SER A 195 -11.43 38.44 10.96
CA SER A 195 -11.17 38.06 9.57
C SER A 195 -10.22 36.87 9.59
N THR A 196 -10.60 35.79 8.90
CA THR A 196 -9.82 34.55 8.86
C THR A 196 -9.51 34.19 7.42
N SER A 197 -8.26 33.82 7.17
CA SER A 197 -7.80 33.26 5.90
C SER A 197 -7.16 31.91 6.14
N THR A 198 -7.62 30.88 5.45
CA THR A 198 -7.10 29.51 5.56
C THR A 198 -6.64 28.99 4.21
N VAL A 199 -5.44 28.42 4.16
CA VAL A 199 -4.83 27.83 2.96
C VAL A 199 -4.31 26.44 3.31
N THR A 200 -4.38 25.51 2.37
CA THR A 200 -3.92 24.13 2.55
C THR A 200 -2.79 23.75 1.58
N ALA A 201 -2.02 22.74 1.96
CA ALA A 201 -0.98 22.13 1.15
C ALA A 201 -0.91 20.63 1.43
N THR A 202 -1.03 19.78 0.40
CA THR A 202 -0.98 18.33 0.55
C THR A 202 0.46 17.86 0.71
N GLN A 203 0.72 17.04 1.72
CA GLN A 203 2.01 16.40 1.94
C GLN A 203 1.84 14.89 1.95
N SER A 204 2.72 14.18 1.25
CA SER A 204 2.69 12.72 1.22
C SER A 204 4.09 12.12 1.25
N VAL A 205 4.15 10.84 1.61
CA VAL A 205 5.30 9.98 1.39
C VAL A 205 4.82 8.91 0.41
N GLY A 206 5.30 8.94 -0.83
CA GLY A 206 4.87 7.95 -1.82
C GLY A 206 5.16 6.52 -1.36
N ASN A 207 4.30 5.55 -1.73
CA ASN A 207 4.66 4.13 -1.69
C ASN A 207 5.60 3.76 -2.86
N SER A 208 6.52 4.68 -3.18
CA SER A 208 7.49 4.56 -4.27
C SER A 208 8.72 3.79 -3.85
N LEU A 209 8.79 3.32 -2.59
CA LEU A 209 9.93 2.59 -2.02
C LEU A 209 9.86 1.08 -2.26
N THR A 210 8.65 0.56 -2.47
CA THR A 210 8.39 -0.87 -2.59
C THR A 210 8.66 -1.31 -4.04
N PRO A 211 9.47 -2.37 -4.26
CA PRO A 211 9.62 -2.97 -5.59
C PRO A 211 8.29 -3.46 -6.16
N GLY A 212 8.22 -3.62 -7.48
CA GLY A 212 7.09 -4.32 -8.08
C GLY A 212 7.02 -5.77 -7.62
N ASP A 213 5.83 -6.36 -7.68
CA ASP A 213 5.62 -7.74 -7.25
C ASP A 213 6.48 -8.71 -8.08
N PRO A 214 7.05 -9.75 -7.45
CA PRO A 214 7.81 -10.75 -8.19
C PRO A 214 6.90 -11.49 -9.16
N THR A 215 7.40 -11.66 -10.39
CA THR A 215 6.73 -12.37 -11.47
C THR A 215 7.54 -13.60 -11.85
N LYS A 216 6.88 -14.73 -12.05
CA LYS A 216 7.52 -15.96 -12.55
C LYS A 216 7.87 -15.81 -14.02
N VAL A 217 9.16 -15.87 -14.33
CA VAL A 217 9.72 -15.87 -15.69
C VAL A 217 9.73 -17.27 -16.26
N SER A 218 10.13 -18.25 -15.46
CA SER A 218 10.16 -19.66 -15.83
C SER A 218 10.15 -20.56 -14.61
N GLU A 219 9.81 -21.83 -14.82
CA GLU A 219 9.87 -22.88 -13.81
C GLU A 219 10.49 -24.15 -14.36
N THR A 220 11.04 -24.93 -13.46
CA THR A 220 11.19 -26.38 -13.61
C THR A 220 10.49 -27.06 -12.43
N ASP A 221 10.64 -28.37 -12.32
CA ASP A 221 10.26 -29.17 -11.15
C ASP A 221 11.04 -28.83 -9.87
N SER A 222 12.09 -28.02 -9.96
CA SER A 222 13.04 -27.80 -8.87
C SER A 222 13.61 -26.38 -8.84
N ARG A 223 13.14 -25.51 -9.73
CA ARG A 223 13.59 -24.12 -9.85
C ARG A 223 12.43 -23.20 -10.22
N ILE A 224 12.46 -21.98 -9.71
CA ILE A 224 11.58 -20.89 -10.12
C ILE A 224 12.47 -19.68 -10.40
N SER A 225 12.39 -19.14 -11.62
CA SER A 225 13.05 -17.88 -11.97
C SER A 225 12.05 -16.74 -11.85
N LEU A 226 12.45 -15.70 -11.12
CA LEU A 226 11.65 -14.53 -10.83
C LEU A 226 12.24 -13.29 -11.49
N SER A 227 11.37 -12.32 -11.80
CA SER A 227 11.76 -10.95 -12.11
C SER A 227 10.84 -9.96 -11.41
N TRP A 228 11.35 -8.77 -11.12
CA TRP A 228 10.57 -7.69 -10.52
C TRP A 228 10.96 -6.33 -11.10
N THR A 229 10.13 -5.31 -10.89
CA THR A 229 10.43 -3.95 -11.33
C THR A 229 10.99 -3.11 -10.19
N ALA A 230 11.55 -1.94 -10.55
CA ALA A 230 12.04 -0.99 -9.58
C ALA A 230 10.95 -0.42 -8.69
N PRO A 231 11.29 -0.06 -7.42
CA PRO A 231 10.57 1.02 -6.77
C PRO A 231 10.70 2.29 -7.61
N ALA A 232 9.70 3.17 -7.59
CA ALA A 232 9.77 4.45 -8.32
C ALA A 232 10.84 5.40 -7.75
N ASP A 233 11.17 5.27 -6.46
CA ASP A 233 12.27 5.96 -5.80
C ASP A 233 13.52 5.05 -5.74
N THR A 234 14.38 5.15 -6.76
CA THR A 234 15.56 4.29 -6.91
C THR A 234 16.88 4.89 -6.43
N ALA A 235 16.97 6.21 -6.23
CA ALA A 235 18.25 6.90 -6.11
C ALA A 235 19.08 6.45 -4.89
N ALA A 236 18.42 6.00 -3.82
CA ALA A 236 19.07 5.48 -2.62
C ALA A 236 19.10 3.94 -2.55
N VAL A 237 18.56 3.21 -3.54
CA VAL A 237 18.50 1.73 -3.52
C VAL A 237 19.88 1.14 -3.80
N THR A 238 20.36 0.27 -2.91
CA THR A 238 21.64 -0.44 -3.02
C THR A 238 21.50 -1.94 -3.28
N GLY A 239 20.33 -2.52 -3.02
CA GLY A 239 20.06 -3.93 -3.25
C GLY A 239 18.61 -4.34 -3.06
N TYR A 240 18.37 -5.64 -3.20
CA TYR A 240 17.07 -6.26 -2.94
C TYR A 240 17.23 -7.50 -2.05
N GLN A 241 16.35 -7.63 -1.08
CA GLN A 241 16.17 -8.86 -0.32
C GLN A 241 15.07 -9.69 -0.98
N VAL A 242 15.36 -10.96 -1.24
CA VAL A 242 14.41 -11.92 -1.80
C VAL A 242 14.01 -12.90 -0.71
N TYR A 243 12.72 -12.92 -0.39
CA TYR A 243 12.14 -13.81 0.61
C TYR A 243 11.34 -14.93 -0.06
N ARG A 244 11.44 -16.14 0.49
CA ARG A 244 10.60 -17.30 0.18
C ARG A 244 9.94 -17.79 1.45
N ASP A 245 8.61 -17.90 1.45
CA ASP A 245 7.81 -18.37 2.58
C ASP A 245 8.14 -17.63 3.89
N GLY A 246 8.43 -16.33 3.78
CA GLY A 246 8.81 -15.46 4.90
C GLY A 246 10.28 -15.52 5.32
N VAL A 247 11.09 -16.40 4.73
CA VAL A 247 12.53 -16.55 5.03
C VAL A 247 13.37 -15.84 3.97
N LEU A 248 14.39 -15.08 4.40
CA LEU A 248 15.35 -14.46 3.50
C LEU A 248 16.17 -15.54 2.79
N VAL A 249 16.04 -15.65 1.47
CA VAL A 249 16.81 -16.60 0.66
C VAL A 249 18.12 -15.98 0.24
N THR A 250 18.09 -14.72 -0.22
CA THR A 250 19.28 -14.03 -0.70
C THR A 250 19.13 -12.50 -0.68
N THR A 251 20.27 -11.82 -0.80
CA THR A 251 20.34 -10.39 -1.11
C THR A 251 21.09 -10.20 -2.42
N VAL A 252 20.53 -9.43 -3.36
CA VAL A 252 21.12 -9.15 -4.67
C VAL A 252 21.41 -7.65 -4.82
N PRO A 253 22.40 -7.24 -5.63
CA PRO A 253 22.73 -5.83 -5.85
C PRO A 253 21.60 -5.08 -6.58
N ALA A 254 21.58 -3.74 -6.48
CA ALA A 254 20.54 -2.90 -7.10
C ALA A 254 20.41 -3.05 -8.63
N SER A 255 21.51 -3.42 -9.29
CA SER A 255 21.55 -3.67 -10.74
C SER A 255 20.85 -4.97 -11.15
N GLN A 256 20.60 -5.88 -10.20
CA GLN A 256 19.97 -7.17 -10.46
C GLN A 256 18.46 -7.12 -10.14
N ARG A 257 17.66 -7.54 -11.12
CA ARG A 257 16.17 -7.58 -11.06
C ARG A 257 15.59 -8.96 -11.27
N THR A 258 16.45 -9.97 -11.22
CA THR A 258 16.09 -11.35 -11.46
C THR A 258 16.73 -12.24 -10.41
N PHE A 259 16.06 -13.34 -10.09
CA PHE A 259 16.57 -14.35 -9.17
C PHE A 259 16.06 -15.72 -9.57
N THR A 260 16.96 -16.70 -9.67
CA THR A 260 16.59 -18.11 -9.87
C THR A 260 16.71 -18.82 -8.53
N ASP A 261 15.56 -19.11 -7.93
CA ASP A 261 15.49 -20.01 -6.80
C ASP A 261 15.62 -21.46 -7.28
N SER A 262 16.43 -22.25 -6.59
CA SER A 262 16.77 -23.60 -7.00
C SER A 262 16.84 -24.55 -5.82
N GLY A 263 16.68 -25.83 -6.11
CA GLY A 263 16.47 -26.80 -5.05
C GLY A 263 15.12 -26.55 -4.39
N LEU A 264 14.07 -26.63 -5.19
CA LEU A 264 12.68 -26.67 -4.74
C LEU A 264 12.14 -28.09 -4.87
N ASP A 265 11.19 -28.45 -4.02
CA ASP A 265 10.34 -29.64 -4.22
C ASP A 265 9.38 -29.41 -5.40
N ALA A 266 9.08 -30.48 -6.15
CA ALA A 266 8.19 -30.46 -7.30
C ALA A 266 6.72 -30.25 -6.90
N LEU A 267 5.92 -29.70 -7.83
CA LEU A 267 4.51 -29.35 -7.64
C LEU A 267 4.21 -28.53 -6.36
N ARG A 268 5.19 -27.77 -5.84
CA ARG A 268 5.06 -26.98 -4.62
C ARG A 268 4.95 -25.50 -4.94
N TYR A 269 4.01 -24.84 -4.26
CA TYR A 269 3.82 -23.40 -4.26
C TYR A 269 4.76 -22.81 -3.21
N TYR A 270 5.45 -21.76 -3.62
CA TYR A 270 6.33 -20.96 -2.78
C TYR A 270 5.86 -19.51 -2.87
N SER A 271 5.76 -18.84 -1.72
CA SER A 271 5.39 -17.44 -1.64
C SER A 271 6.63 -16.56 -1.69
N TYR A 272 6.69 -15.65 -2.66
CA TYR A 272 7.83 -14.75 -2.83
C TYR A 272 7.46 -13.30 -2.52
N VAL A 273 8.41 -12.61 -1.88
CA VAL A 273 8.33 -11.20 -1.52
C VAL A 273 9.69 -10.55 -1.78
N ILE A 274 9.67 -9.34 -2.33
CA ILE A 274 10.87 -8.53 -2.56
C ILE A 274 10.83 -7.28 -1.69
N ARG A 275 11.97 -6.91 -1.10
CA ARG A 275 12.17 -5.63 -0.43
C ARG A 275 13.38 -4.91 -1.00
N SER A 276 13.32 -3.59 -1.15
CA SER A 276 14.48 -2.79 -1.52
C SER A 276 15.30 -2.45 -0.28
N ILE A 277 16.62 -2.40 -0.45
CA ILE A 277 17.58 -1.96 0.54
C ILE A 277 18.03 -0.56 0.15
N HIS A 278 18.04 0.38 1.08
CA HIS A 278 18.56 1.72 0.85
C HIS A 278 19.81 2.00 1.68
N ALA A 279 20.73 2.80 1.12
CA ALA A 279 21.93 3.26 1.83
C ALA A 279 21.54 4.18 3.01
N ALA A 280 21.63 3.65 4.23
CA ALA A 280 21.47 4.37 5.49
C ALA A 280 22.30 3.69 6.59
N ASN A 281 22.50 4.36 7.74
CA ASN A 281 23.12 3.77 8.93
C ASN A 281 22.23 3.98 10.17
N PRO A 282 21.51 2.96 10.66
CA PRO A 282 21.45 1.59 10.13
C PRO A 282 20.77 1.52 8.76
N VAL A 283 20.95 0.40 8.05
CA VAL A 283 20.38 0.17 6.72
C VAL A 283 18.84 0.17 6.78
N ASP A 284 18.22 0.95 5.90
CA ASP A 284 16.77 0.99 5.77
C ASP A 284 16.28 -0.03 4.74
N VAL A 285 15.18 -0.71 5.05
CA VAL A 285 14.55 -1.71 4.18
C VAL A 285 13.09 -1.34 3.95
N SER A 286 12.64 -1.37 2.70
CA SER A 286 11.25 -1.05 2.35
C SER A 286 10.24 -1.98 3.04
N PRO A 287 8.98 -1.55 3.16
CA PRO A 287 7.87 -2.48 3.25
C PRO A 287 7.97 -3.58 2.16
N PRO A 288 7.42 -4.78 2.42
CA PRO A 288 7.40 -5.86 1.44
C PRO A 288 6.53 -5.51 0.22
N SER A 289 6.91 -6.00 -0.97
CA SER A 289 5.99 -6.15 -2.10
C SER A 289 4.78 -7.03 -1.70
N ALA A 290 3.78 -7.13 -2.57
CA ALA A 290 2.74 -8.15 -2.36
C ALA A 290 3.39 -9.55 -2.38
N ALA A 291 2.84 -10.45 -1.55
CA ALA A 291 3.27 -11.83 -1.53
C ALA A 291 2.60 -12.59 -2.68
N VAL A 292 3.40 -13.10 -3.62
CA VAL A 292 2.90 -13.82 -4.79
C VAL A 292 3.30 -15.28 -4.70
N ALA A 293 2.34 -16.18 -4.85
CA ALA A 293 2.57 -17.63 -4.84
C ALA A 293 2.87 -18.14 -6.26
N HIS A 294 3.97 -18.87 -6.39
CA HIS A 294 4.39 -19.50 -7.64
C HIS A 294 4.69 -20.98 -7.41
N SER A 295 4.22 -21.83 -8.32
CA SER A 295 4.48 -23.27 -8.28
C SER A 295 5.65 -23.67 -9.17
N THR A 296 6.41 -24.66 -8.71
CA THR A 296 7.26 -25.51 -9.56
C THR A 296 6.39 -26.40 -10.43
N ALA A 297 6.95 -26.88 -11.54
CA ALA A 297 6.28 -27.84 -12.42
C ALA A 297 6.06 -29.21 -11.74
N TRP A 298 5.27 -30.05 -12.41
CA TRP A 298 5.18 -31.48 -12.11
C TRP A 298 6.54 -32.15 -12.29
N TRP A 299 6.70 -33.34 -11.70
CA TRP A 299 7.86 -34.16 -12.02
C TRP A 299 7.85 -34.48 -13.52
N ASN A 300 9.02 -34.42 -14.13
CA ASN A 300 9.29 -34.87 -15.47
C ASN A 300 9.79 -36.33 -15.48
N GLY A 301 9.46 -37.08 -16.53
CA GLY A 301 9.83 -38.49 -16.69
C GLY A 301 11.29 -38.74 -17.09
N SER A 302 12.14 -37.71 -17.14
CA SER A 302 13.56 -37.82 -17.51
C SER A 302 14.51 -37.70 -16.32
N SER A 303 14.13 -36.96 -15.28
CA SER A 303 14.91 -36.73 -14.07
C SER A 303 14.71 -37.79 -12.99
N TRP A 304 15.62 -37.79 -12.03
CA TRP A 304 15.56 -38.59 -10.82
C TRP A 304 15.08 -37.75 -9.63
N TYR A 305 14.33 -38.37 -8.73
CA TYR A 305 13.75 -37.72 -7.55
C TYR A 305 14.03 -38.52 -6.29
N SER A 306 14.33 -37.84 -5.19
CA SER A 306 14.14 -38.43 -3.88
C SER A 306 12.67 -38.34 -3.49
N VAL A 307 12.10 -39.43 -2.99
CA VAL A 307 10.76 -39.48 -2.40
C VAL A 307 10.91 -39.35 -0.89
N ARG A 308 10.46 -38.24 -0.32
CA ARG A 308 10.66 -37.89 1.10
C ARG A 308 9.34 -37.86 1.83
N ASN A 309 9.21 -38.51 2.98
CA ASN A 309 8.02 -38.38 3.81
C ASN A 309 7.90 -36.93 4.31
N ALA A 310 6.71 -36.35 4.18
CA ALA A 310 6.46 -34.93 4.44
C ALA A 310 6.61 -34.56 5.93
N SER A 311 6.43 -35.52 6.84
CA SER A 311 6.51 -35.29 8.29
C SER A 311 7.90 -35.60 8.84
N SER A 312 8.43 -36.79 8.56
CA SER A 312 9.73 -37.21 9.12
C SER A 312 10.94 -36.67 8.37
N GLN A 313 10.74 -36.17 7.14
CA GLN A 313 11.82 -35.77 6.22
C GLN A 313 12.80 -36.91 5.86
N LEU A 314 12.44 -38.16 6.13
CA LEU A 314 13.20 -39.34 5.69
C LEU A 314 12.82 -39.72 4.26
N CYS A 315 13.79 -40.25 3.51
CA CYS A 315 13.64 -40.67 2.12
C CYS A 315 13.38 -42.17 1.99
N VAL A 316 12.63 -42.54 0.94
CA VAL A 316 12.47 -43.92 0.50
C VAL A 316 13.77 -44.40 -0.14
N THR A 317 14.26 -45.57 0.30
CA THR A 317 15.58 -46.11 -0.05
C THR A 317 15.48 -47.59 -0.38
N GLY A 318 16.09 -48.04 -1.47
CA GLY A 318 16.29 -49.47 -1.70
C GLY A 318 17.35 -50.05 -0.75
N ALA A 319 17.00 -51.07 0.03
CA ALA A 319 17.91 -51.81 0.89
C ALA A 319 19.08 -52.41 0.09
N ASP A 320 20.23 -52.59 0.75
CA ASP A 320 21.44 -53.21 0.17
C ASP A 320 21.90 -52.55 -1.15
N GLY A 321 21.72 -51.23 -1.24
CA GLY A 321 22.06 -50.45 -2.44
C GLY A 321 21.01 -50.50 -3.55
N GLY A 322 19.88 -51.16 -3.34
CA GLY A 322 18.75 -51.18 -4.28
C GLY A 322 19.10 -51.82 -5.63
N THR A 323 19.97 -52.83 -5.64
CA THR A 323 20.45 -53.50 -6.85
C THR A 323 19.89 -54.91 -7.04
N ALA A 324 19.31 -55.50 -5.99
CA ALA A 324 18.84 -56.89 -6.00
C ALA A 324 17.31 -56.98 -6.13
N ASP A 325 16.84 -58.04 -6.82
CA ASP A 325 15.42 -58.42 -6.79
C ASP A 325 15.02 -58.73 -5.34
N LYS A 326 13.86 -58.21 -4.94
CA LYS A 326 13.26 -58.26 -3.60
C LYS A 326 13.96 -57.40 -2.53
N SER A 327 14.89 -56.52 -2.90
CA SER A 327 15.39 -55.49 -1.96
C SER A 327 14.22 -54.72 -1.35
N ALA A 328 14.19 -54.61 -0.02
CA ALA A 328 13.15 -53.86 0.68
C ALA A 328 13.22 -52.36 0.38
N LEU A 329 12.07 -51.69 0.34
CA LEU A 329 12.02 -50.23 0.42
C LEU A 329 12.03 -49.82 1.89
N LEU A 330 13.02 -49.04 2.30
CA LEU A 330 13.23 -48.59 3.68
C LEU A 330 13.08 -47.07 3.80
N SER A 331 12.68 -46.59 4.98
CA SER A 331 12.82 -45.18 5.33
C SER A 331 14.24 -44.93 5.80
N SER A 332 14.92 -43.88 5.33
CA SER A 332 16.25 -43.54 5.84
C SER A 332 16.57 -42.05 5.63
N THR A 333 17.65 -41.56 6.24
CA THR A 333 18.07 -40.17 6.05
C THR A 333 18.31 -39.91 4.56
N CYS A 334 17.78 -38.80 4.05
CA CYS A 334 17.98 -38.41 2.67
C CYS A 334 19.47 -38.14 2.39
N GLY A 335 19.98 -38.72 1.30
CA GLY A 335 21.33 -38.60 0.81
C GLY A 335 21.36 -38.53 -0.72
N THR A 336 22.52 -38.80 -1.30
CA THR A 336 22.77 -38.71 -2.75
C THR A 336 22.95 -40.07 -3.41
N GLN A 337 22.65 -41.16 -2.69
CA GLN A 337 22.84 -42.52 -3.20
C GLN A 337 21.85 -42.82 -4.34
N SER A 338 22.30 -43.60 -5.32
CA SER A 338 21.47 -44.03 -6.45
C SER A 338 20.26 -44.89 -6.03
N SER A 339 20.32 -45.53 -4.85
CA SER A 339 19.21 -46.28 -4.25
C SER A 339 18.11 -45.41 -3.64
N GLN A 340 18.31 -44.09 -3.55
CA GLN A 340 17.31 -43.10 -3.12
C GLN A 340 16.84 -42.20 -4.28
N ALA A 341 17.40 -42.39 -5.47
CA ALA A 341 17.08 -41.63 -6.67
C ALA A 341 16.11 -42.45 -7.52
N TRP A 342 14.87 -41.96 -7.64
CA TRP A 342 13.75 -42.66 -8.25
C TRP A 342 13.29 -41.97 -9.53
N LYS A 343 13.05 -42.75 -10.58
CA LYS A 343 12.47 -42.25 -11.83
C LYS A 343 11.05 -42.77 -11.97
N PHE A 344 10.14 -41.85 -12.27
CA PHE A 344 8.73 -42.13 -12.50
C PHE A 344 8.53 -42.34 -14.01
N VAL A 345 8.42 -43.60 -14.42
CA VAL A 345 8.20 -44.00 -15.80
C VAL A 345 6.70 -44.03 -16.06
N THR A 346 6.18 -42.98 -16.69
CA THR A 346 4.76 -42.88 -17.04
C THR A 346 4.39 -43.91 -18.11
N SER A 347 3.25 -44.57 -17.94
CA SER A 347 2.66 -45.45 -18.94
C SER A 347 2.32 -44.69 -20.22
N ALA A 348 2.20 -45.41 -21.35
CA ALA A 348 1.92 -44.79 -22.65
C ALA A 348 0.59 -44.02 -22.69
N ASP A 349 -0.39 -44.45 -21.89
CA ASP A 349 -1.71 -43.84 -21.74
C ASP A 349 -1.78 -42.79 -20.61
N GLY A 350 -0.70 -42.62 -19.83
CA GLY A 350 -0.65 -41.66 -18.72
C GLY A 350 -1.40 -42.09 -17.45
N THR A 351 -1.95 -43.30 -17.40
CA THR A 351 -2.81 -43.77 -16.30
C THR A 351 -2.04 -44.06 -15.01
N TYR A 352 -0.79 -44.52 -15.12
CA TYR A 352 0.05 -44.86 -13.98
C TYR A 352 1.52 -44.56 -14.25
N VAL A 353 2.33 -44.69 -13.20
CA VAL A 353 3.79 -44.68 -13.26
C VAL A 353 4.36 -45.97 -12.69
N LYS A 354 5.41 -46.50 -13.30
CA LYS A 354 6.31 -47.47 -12.66
C LYS A 354 7.49 -46.70 -12.07
N VAL A 355 7.87 -47.01 -10.82
CA VAL A 355 8.93 -46.27 -10.11
C VAL A 355 10.19 -47.12 -10.06
N THR A 356 11.27 -46.65 -10.70
CA THR A 356 12.53 -47.41 -10.81
C THR A 356 13.68 -46.69 -10.10
N PRO A 357 14.61 -47.39 -9.42
CA PRO A 357 15.79 -46.76 -8.83
C PRO A 357 16.88 -46.50 -9.87
N LYS A 358 17.71 -45.48 -9.62
CA LYS A 358 18.91 -45.21 -10.43
C LYS A 358 19.97 -46.30 -10.29
N SER A 359 19.98 -47.02 -9.18
CA SER A 359 20.91 -48.12 -8.91
C SER A 359 20.68 -49.35 -9.79
N ALA A 360 19.45 -49.59 -10.25
CA ALA A 360 19.09 -50.72 -11.11
C ALA A 360 17.80 -50.43 -11.89
N THR A 361 17.93 -49.90 -13.11
CA THR A 361 16.81 -49.41 -13.92
C THR A 361 15.89 -50.50 -14.48
N THR A 362 16.19 -51.77 -14.23
CA THR A 362 15.37 -52.94 -14.58
C THR A 362 14.46 -53.38 -13.43
N LEU A 363 14.63 -52.80 -12.24
CA LEU A 363 13.80 -53.05 -11.07
C LEU A 363 12.79 -51.92 -10.88
N PHE A 364 11.63 -52.26 -10.31
CA PHE A 364 10.53 -51.35 -10.06
C PHE A 364 9.95 -51.58 -8.66
N TRP A 365 9.36 -50.54 -8.09
CA TRP A 365 8.58 -50.65 -6.86
C TRP A 365 7.43 -51.63 -7.06
N ASP A 366 7.33 -52.61 -6.17
CA ASP A 366 6.32 -53.66 -6.15
C ASP A 366 5.73 -53.76 -4.73
N SER A 367 4.44 -54.12 -4.67
CA SER A 367 3.70 -54.36 -3.43
C SER A 367 3.03 -55.75 -3.49
N PRO A 368 3.76 -56.83 -3.09
CA PRO A 368 3.25 -58.19 -3.15
C PRO A 368 2.04 -58.39 -2.24
N SER A 369 1.48 -59.60 -2.24
CA SER A 369 0.31 -59.95 -1.41
C SER A 369 0.52 -59.83 0.10
N ASP A 370 1.77 -59.75 0.57
CA ASP A 370 2.14 -59.54 1.98
C ASP A 370 2.17 -58.06 2.42
N ASN A 371 1.77 -57.14 1.52
CA ASN A 371 1.77 -55.70 1.68
C ASN A 371 3.16 -55.07 1.91
N ASN A 372 4.25 -55.83 1.81
CA ASN A 372 5.59 -55.25 1.86
C ASN A 372 5.85 -54.39 0.61
N SER A 373 6.63 -53.33 0.74
CA SER A 373 7.13 -52.61 -0.44
C SER A 373 8.57 -53.03 -0.71
N ILE A 374 8.82 -53.50 -1.94
CA ILE A 374 10.10 -54.06 -2.38
C ILE A 374 10.43 -53.61 -3.80
N LEU A 375 11.64 -53.90 -4.26
CA LEU A 375 12.04 -53.81 -5.66
C LEU A 375 11.88 -55.16 -6.36
N ARG A 376 11.33 -55.19 -7.57
CA ARG A 376 11.29 -56.39 -8.42
C ARG A 376 11.48 -56.09 -9.89
N THR A 377 11.94 -57.08 -10.65
CA THR A 377 11.92 -56.99 -12.12
C THR A 377 10.51 -56.73 -12.63
N ASP A 378 10.40 -56.04 -13.77
CA ASP A 378 9.09 -55.79 -14.39
C ASP A 378 8.35 -57.10 -14.62
N ASN A 379 7.20 -57.25 -13.97
CA ASN A 379 6.31 -58.40 -14.08
C ASN A 379 4.94 -58.02 -14.65
N ASN A 380 4.77 -56.74 -15.02
CA ASN A 380 3.58 -56.19 -15.65
C ASN A 380 2.27 -56.50 -14.90
N ILE A 381 2.29 -56.38 -13.58
CA ILE A 381 1.11 -56.50 -12.73
C ILE A 381 0.78 -55.16 -12.05
N ASP A 382 -0.48 -54.98 -11.68
CA ASP A 382 -1.03 -53.77 -11.04
C ASP A 382 -0.29 -53.38 -9.74
N ALA A 383 0.40 -54.31 -9.08
CA ALA A 383 1.20 -54.05 -7.88
C ALA A 383 2.46 -53.20 -8.15
N GLN A 384 2.89 -53.09 -9.41
CA GLN A 384 3.99 -52.23 -9.88
C GLN A 384 3.50 -50.91 -10.51
N GLU A 385 2.19 -50.75 -10.61
CA GLU A 385 1.55 -49.57 -11.17
C GLU A 385 1.17 -48.62 -10.03
N TRP A 386 1.64 -47.39 -10.10
CA TRP A 386 1.42 -46.38 -9.06
C TRP A 386 0.71 -45.16 -9.63
N GLN A 387 -0.14 -44.55 -8.83
CA GLN A 387 -0.70 -43.22 -9.05
C GLN A 387 -0.09 -42.25 -8.05
N VAL A 388 0.36 -41.10 -8.54
CA VAL A 388 0.87 -40.01 -7.71
C VAL A 388 -0.27 -39.00 -7.54
N SER A 389 -0.98 -39.08 -6.41
CA SER A 389 -2.16 -38.25 -6.18
C SER A 389 -1.83 -37.05 -5.27
N PRO A 390 -2.02 -35.80 -5.70
CA PRO A 390 -1.82 -34.63 -4.85
C PRO A 390 -2.73 -34.65 -3.62
N VAL A 391 -2.19 -34.25 -2.48
CA VAL A 391 -2.92 -34.03 -1.21
C VAL A 391 -3.01 -32.53 -0.93
N SER A 392 -1.89 -31.83 -1.08
CA SER A 392 -1.78 -30.38 -0.96
C SER A 392 -0.57 -29.90 -1.76
N SER A 393 -0.19 -28.63 -1.61
CA SER A 393 0.93 -28.08 -2.34
C SER A 393 2.25 -28.83 -2.08
N GLY A 394 2.82 -29.45 -3.13
CA GLY A 394 4.06 -30.20 -3.06
C GLY A 394 3.99 -31.54 -2.34
N ILE A 395 2.81 -31.92 -1.83
CA ILE A 395 2.59 -33.12 -1.03
C ILE A 395 1.62 -34.05 -1.76
N PHE A 396 1.97 -35.31 -1.88
CA PHE A 396 1.19 -36.34 -2.56
C PHE A 396 1.17 -37.64 -1.76
N LYS A 397 0.21 -38.51 -2.11
CA LYS A 397 0.19 -39.93 -1.76
C LYS A 397 0.56 -40.75 -3.00
N LEU A 398 1.21 -41.89 -2.78
CA LEU A 398 1.53 -42.86 -3.82
C LEU A 398 0.60 -44.06 -3.65
N VAL A 399 -0.31 -44.27 -4.59
CA VAL A 399 -1.36 -45.29 -4.53
C VAL A 399 -1.02 -46.40 -5.52
N ASN A 400 -0.91 -47.65 -5.09
CA ASN A 400 -0.67 -48.76 -5.99
C ASN A 400 -1.95 -49.12 -6.80
N GLY A 401 -1.84 -50.00 -7.80
CA GLY A 401 -2.97 -50.45 -8.62
C GLY A 401 -4.10 -51.16 -7.84
N LYS A 402 -3.86 -51.53 -6.57
CA LYS A 402 -4.88 -52.09 -5.66
C LYS A 402 -5.58 -51.01 -4.81
N GLY A 403 -5.30 -49.72 -5.02
CA GLY A 403 -5.89 -48.63 -4.26
C GLY A 403 -5.32 -48.45 -2.84
N LYS A 404 -4.16 -49.03 -2.54
CA LYS A 404 -3.47 -48.90 -1.24
C LYS A 404 -2.35 -47.87 -1.33
N CYS A 405 -2.16 -47.11 -0.27
CA CYS A 405 -1.16 -46.05 -0.20
C CYS A 405 0.18 -46.60 0.31
N LEU A 406 1.28 -46.12 -0.27
CA LEU A 406 2.61 -46.29 0.33
C LEU A 406 2.61 -45.71 1.74
N ASP A 407 3.14 -46.47 2.68
CA ASP A 407 3.02 -46.22 4.10
C ASP A 407 4.36 -46.47 4.80
N VAL A 408 4.84 -45.47 5.53
CA VAL A 408 5.97 -45.63 6.45
C VAL A 408 5.46 -46.29 7.74
N THR A 409 5.65 -47.61 7.84
CA THR A 409 5.19 -48.38 9.00
C THR A 409 6.09 -48.17 10.23
N GLY A 410 5.51 -48.22 11.44
CA GLY A 410 6.25 -48.17 12.69
C GLY A 410 6.60 -46.75 13.15
N ASN A 411 7.76 -46.58 13.80
CA ASN A 411 8.20 -45.25 14.25
C ASN A 411 8.71 -44.43 13.06
N LEU A 412 7.96 -43.39 12.72
CA LEU A 412 8.23 -42.48 11.60
C LEU A 412 9.60 -41.80 11.64
N LEU A 413 10.22 -41.70 12.82
CA LEU A 413 11.44 -40.95 13.05
C LEU A 413 12.70 -41.83 13.12
N SER A 414 12.58 -43.15 13.30
CA SER A 414 13.74 -43.99 13.61
C SER A 414 14.56 -44.46 12.40
N GLY A 415 14.06 -44.29 11.16
CA GLY A 415 14.69 -44.82 9.97
C GLY A 415 14.88 -46.35 10.01
N GLY A 416 15.35 -46.94 8.91
CA GLY A 416 15.61 -48.37 8.75
C GLY A 416 14.37 -49.25 8.62
N THR A 417 13.16 -48.71 8.79
CA THR A 417 11.93 -49.52 8.73
C THR A 417 11.50 -49.76 7.30
N GLN A 418 11.10 -51.00 7.01
CA GLN A 418 10.53 -51.36 5.71
C GLN A 418 9.16 -50.70 5.52
N LEU A 419 9.00 -50.02 4.39
CA LEU A 419 7.74 -49.46 3.94
C LEU A 419 6.79 -50.59 3.50
N ARG A 420 5.50 -50.30 3.63
CA ARG A 420 4.41 -51.20 3.25
C ARG A 420 3.39 -50.42 2.45
N VAL A 421 2.36 -51.13 1.96
CA VAL A 421 1.12 -50.51 1.51
C VAL A 421 0.02 -50.70 2.54
N ALA A 422 -0.77 -49.66 2.78
CA ALA A 422 -1.87 -49.65 3.73
C ALA A 422 -3.13 -49.00 3.13
N THR A 423 -4.26 -49.12 3.82
CA THR A 423 -5.47 -48.37 3.42
C THR A 423 -5.15 -46.88 3.45
N CYS A 424 -5.48 -46.18 2.36
CA CYS A 424 -5.29 -44.75 2.28
C CYS A 424 -6.18 -44.04 3.30
N ASP A 425 -5.58 -43.39 4.29
CA ASP A 425 -6.28 -42.65 5.36
C ASP A 425 -5.85 -41.18 5.45
N GLY A 426 -4.86 -40.77 4.65
CA GLY A 426 -4.35 -39.40 4.61
C GLY A 426 -3.45 -39.05 5.79
N SER A 427 -3.04 -40.03 6.58
CA SER A 427 -2.09 -39.88 7.69
C SER A 427 -0.71 -39.38 7.22
N ALA A 428 0.04 -38.79 8.14
CA ALA A 428 1.35 -38.19 7.86
C ALA A 428 2.39 -39.21 7.33
N ASN A 429 2.26 -40.49 7.67
CA ASN A 429 3.08 -41.59 7.17
C ASN A 429 2.80 -41.97 5.70
N GLN A 430 1.72 -41.46 5.11
CA GLN A 430 1.33 -41.70 3.71
C GLN A 430 1.51 -40.48 2.80
N GLN A 431 2.06 -39.39 3.35
CA GLN A 431 2.27 -38.12 2.64
C GLN A 431 3.74 -37.92 2.31
N PHE A 432 4.03 -37.63 1.05
CA PHE A 432 5.39 -37.53 0.52
C PHE A 432 5.58 -36.26 -0.31
N ALA A 433 6.83 -35.80 -0.40
CA ALA A 433 7.31 -34.73 -1.26
C ALA A 433 8.36 -35.27 -2.23
N LEU A 434 8.42 -34.72 -3.45
CA LEU A 434 9.40 -35.08 -4.47
C LEU A 434 10.42 -33.96 -4.58
N ARG A 435 11.68 -34.36 -4.62
CA ARG A 435 12.80 -33.44 -4.83
C ARG A 435 13.66 -33.96 -5.95
N ASN A 436 13.83 -33.16 -7.00
CA ASN A 436 14.74 -33.49 -8.11
C ASN A 436 16.18 -33.61 -7.59
N VAL A 437 16.87 -34.69 -7.96
CA VAL A 437 18.25 -35.02 -7.56
C VAL A 437 19.17 -35.29 -8.78
N GLY A 438 18.80 -34.80 -9.95
CA GLY A 438 19.53 -34.92 -11.21
C GLY A 438 18.68 -35.51 -12.32
#